data_AF-A0ABD2L6S4-F1
#
_entry.id   AF-A0ABD2L6S4-F1
#
_cell.length_a   1.000
_cell.length_b   1.000
_cell.length_c   1.000
_cell.angle_alpha   90.00
_cell.angle_beta   90.00
_cell.angle_gamma   90.00
#
_symmetry.space_group_name_H-M   'P 1'
#
loop_
_entity.id
_entity.type
_entity.pdbx_description
1 polymer ?
#
loop_
_entity_poly.entity_id
_entity_poly.type
_entity_poly.pdbx_seq_one_letter_code
_entity_poly.pdbx_strand_id
1 'polypeptide(L)'
;MDELRAEKFDVGMAEAFCFTDYSLALFHFLQIAVTIATQSQPMSPFQLYLMGHLSKMKQSEGMPTEFTGIPTMNILRNGGDRMKLLNMRSKEQMAEELKWRRDEVWKHCVEQALAKDTEYQKLAEEKFHLNFPGCDALFVKSRFFFINSLPEIDFIQSKILKGDQRVKFIGGLNFGRPSDIDEKAVENTNALISRSLGTKEGIVLVSFGTNDAFTGSSDAQFVEAMAGTMDKFPNILFIWKLAQGIEGQFQFKWDNVITQSWINQKELLAHPKTKAFVSHCGMNSLLESVFHGVPIVCVPFVMDQYYNADLMAFGHIGLAVDRENDQQTVQNELISALTEALGRRQRKNNDSATHFDLAKFKAVSATFRQKNLAKTISDAMKEIEKEIGQQKK
;
A
#
# COMPACT_ATOMS: atom_id res chain seq x y z
N MET A 1 26.19 8.27 20.68
CA MET A 1 26.69 8.71 19.36
C MET A 1 28.10 8.21 19.11
N ASP A 2 29.06 8.49 19.98
CA ASP A 2 30.47 8.18 19.71
C ASP A 2 30.79 6.67 19.72
N GLU A 3 30.00 5.86 20.43
CA GLU A 3 29.97 4.40 20.30
C GLU A 3 29.66 3.96 18.86
N LEU A 4 28.55 4.48 18.28
CA LEU A 4 28.18 4.22 16.88
C LEU A 4 29.23 4.74 15.88
N ARG A 5 29.95 5.82 16.21
CA ARG A 5 31.08 6.31 15.38
C ARG A 5 32.28 5.37 15.41
N ALA A 6 32.46 4.58 16.46
CA ALA A 6 33.55 3.61 16.55
C ALA A 6 33.33 2.39 15.63
N GLU A 7 32.08 1.99 15.37
CA GLU A 7 31.76 0.78 14.59
C GLU A 7 31.94 0.91 13.07
N LYS A 8 31.97 2.15 12.52
CA LYS A 8 32.22 2.47 11.10
C LYS A 8 31.32 1.75 10.08
N PHE A 9 30.14 2.30 9.84
CA PHE A 9 29.19 1.77 8.86
C PHE A 9 29.52 2.18 7.42
N ASP A 10 29.54 1.21 6.50
CA ASP A 10 29.71 1.43 5.06
C ASP A 10 28.41 1.90 4.36
N VAL A 11 27.25 1.50 4.88
CA VAL A 11 25.92 1.79 4.30
C VAL A 11 24.92 2.10 5.41
N GLY A 12 24.09 3.13 5.20
CA GLY A 12 22.94 3.45 6.05
C GLY A 12 21.65 3.23 5.26
N MET A 13 20.74 2.37 5.75
CA MET A 13 19.44 2.13 5.12
C MET A 13 18.31 2.37 6.12
N ALA A 14 17.37 3.25 5.77
CA ALA A 14 16.21 3.58 6.59
C ALA A 14 15.00 3.92 5.73
N GLU A 15 13.80 3.77 6.29
CA GLU A 15 12.60 4.31 5.65
C GLU A 15 12.61 5.84 5.72
N ALA A 16 12.22 6.47 4.62
CA ALA A 16 12.04 7.91 4.53
C ALA A 16 10.54 8.24 4.43
N PHE A 17 9.78 7.84 5.45
CA PHE A 17 8.35 8.08 5.56
C PHE A 17 8.11 9.50 6.07
N CYS A 18 7.40 10.33 5.29
CA CYS A 18 6.91 11.66 5.64
C CYS A 18 7.89 12.62 6.37
N PHE A 19 9.20 12.39 6.24
CA PHE A 19 10.28 13.16 6.89
C PHE A 19 10.23 13.18 8.42
N THR A 20 9.40 12.32 9.04
CA THR A 20 9.31 12.16 10.50
C THR A 20 10.41 11.28 11.07
N ASP A 21 10.98 10.39 10.26
CA ASP A 21 12.11 9.53 10.65
C ASP A 21 13.45 10.21 10.38
N TYR A 22 14.01 10.84 11.42
CA TYR A 22 15.35 11.46 11.42
C TYR A 22 16.51 10.44 11.29
N SER A 23 16.23 9.21 10.87
CA SER A 23 17.21 8.15 10.58
C SER A 23 18.22 8.57 9.50
N LEU A 24 17.81 9.34 8.49
CA LEU A 24 18.74 9.92 7.52
C LEU A 24 19.67 10.96 8.16
N ALA A 25 19.17 11.72 9.15
CA ALA A 25 19.99 12.67 9.92
C ALA A 25 21.03 11.93 10.79
N LEU A 26 20.66 10.80 11.39
CA LEU A 26 21.61 9.92 12.09
C LEU A 26 22.73 9.46 11.15
N PHE A 27 22.43 9.02 9.93
CA PHE A 27 23.44 8.61 8.95
C PHE A 27 24.39 9.77 8.58
N HIS A 28 23.86 10.98 8.43
CA HIS A 28 24.65 12.20 8.21
C HIS A 28 25.57 12.54 9.41
N PHE A 29 25.08 12.46 10.65
CA PHE A 29 25.90 12.71 11.86
C PHE A 29 26.93 11.61 12.17
N LEU A 30 26.74 10.42 11.60
CA LEU A 30 27.70 9.31 11.58
C LEU A 30 28.60 9.32 10.33
N GLN A 31 28.44 10.29 9.42
CA GLN A 31 29.22 10.46 8.19
C GLN A 31 29.19 9.24 7.24
N ILE A 32 28.05 8.53 7.19
CA ILE A 32 27.90 7.34 6.34
C ILE A 32 27.76 7.76 4.87
N ALA A 33 28.74 7.40 4.05
CA ALA A 33 28.88 7.90 2.67
C ALA A 33 27.83 7.37 1.69
N VAL A 34 27.30 6.16 1.89
CA VAL A 34 26.28 5.55 1.03
C VAL A 34 24.99 5.35 1.81
N THR A 35 23.96 6.13 1.45
CA THR A 35 22.63 6.07 2.07
C THR A 35 21.56 5.54 1.13
N ILE A 36 20.64 4.75 1.67
CA ILE A 36 19.53 4.13 0.97
C ILE A 36 18.22 4.54 1.66
N ALA A 37 17.39 5.31 0.95
CA ALA A 37 16.06 5.65 1.39
C ALA A 37 15.08 4.56 0.94
N THR A 38 14.55 3.76 1.88
CA THR A 38 13.49 2.79 1.57
C THR A 38 12.12 3.47 1.57
N GLN A 39 11.18 2.88 0.86
CA GLN A 39 9.77 3.31 0.76
C GLN A 39 8.87 2.09 0.84
N SER A 40 7.96 2.06 1.81
CA SER A 40 6.93 1.01 1.97
C SER A 40 5.88 0.96 0.85
N GLN A 41 5.76 2.05 0.08
CA GLN A 41 4.72 2.34 -0.92
C GLN A 41 5.32 3.04 -2.17
N PRO A 42 4.55 3.34 -3.24
CA PRO A 42 5.01 4.16 -4.37
C PRO A 42 5.37 5.58 -3.93
N MET A 43 6.34 6.23 -4.58
CA MET A 43 6.77 7.58 -4.18
C MET A 43 5.65 8.62 -4.32
N SER A 44 5.44 9.39 -3.25
CA SER A 44 4.52 10.54 -3.26
C SER A 44 4.97 11.64 -4.24
N PRO A 45 4.05 12.47 -4.77
CA PRO A 45 4.40 13.59 -5.64
C PRO A 45 5.42 14.56 -5.03
N PHE A 46 5.48 14.67 -3.69
CA PHE A 46 6.46 15.51 -3.01
C PHE A 46 7.87 14.92 -3.09
N GLN A 47 8.02 13.60 -2.90
CA GLN A 47 9.31 12.92 -3.10
C GLN A 47 9.75 12.96 -4.57
N LEU A 48 8.82 12.79 -5.52
CA LEU A 48 9.09 12.93 -6.96
C LEU A 48 9.49 14.38 -7.34
N TYR A 49 8.88 15.39 -6.71
CA TYR A 49 9.23 16.80 -6.85
C TYR A 49 10.64 17.08 -6.33
N LEU A 50 10.95 16.65 -5.10
CA LEU A 50 12.29 16.78 -4.49
C LEU A 50 13.37 16.09 -5.33
N MET A 51 13.06 14.94 -5.93
CA MET A 51 13.95 14.23 -6.85
C MET A 51 14.05 14.87 -8.27
N GLY A 52 13.38 16.00 -8.51
CA GLY A 52 13.48 16.78 -9.76
C GLY A 52 12.55 16.35 -10.89
N HIS A 53 11.67 15.36 -10.68
CA HIS A 53 10.84 14.78 -11.76
C HIS A 53 9.55 15.56 -12.08
N LEU A 54 9.44 16.83 -11.66
CA LEU A 54 8.26 17.68 -11.84
C LEU A 54 7.80 17.82 -13.31
N SER A 55 8.74 17.91 -14.26
CA SER A 55 8.42 17.96 -15.69
C SER A 55 7.71 16.71 -16.18
N LYS A 56 8.15 15.53 -15.72
CA LYS A 56 7.54 14.24 -16.04
C LYS A 56 6.16 14.07 -15.37
N MET A 57 5.99 14.53 -14.13
CA MET A 57 4.68 14.53 -13.45
C MET A 57 3.63 15.35 -14.22
N LYS A 58 4.04 16.49 -14.80
CA LYS A 58 3.15 17.30 -15.66
C LYS A 58 2.82 16.64 -17.02
N GLN A 59 3.46 15.52 -17.36
CA GLN A 59 3.30 14.79 -18.63
C GLN A 59 2.71 13.39 -18.45
N SER A 60 2.54 12.90 -17.22
CA SER A 60 2.05 11.55 -16.95
C SER A 60 0.53 11.45 -17.02
N GLU A 61 0.02 11.08 -18.20
CA GLU A 61 -1.36 10.63 -18.38
C GLU A 61 -1.72 9.51 -17.38
N GLY A 62 -2.91 9.59 -16.81
CA GLY A 62 -3.42 8.62 -15.84
C GLY A 62 -3.02 8.87 -14.39
N MET A 63 -2.25 9.93 -14.06
CA MET A 63 -2.28 10.46 -12.69
C MET A 63 -3.72 10.89 -12.35
N PRO A 64 -4.29 10.48 -11.21
CA PRO A 64 -5.61 10.93 -10.79
C PRO A 64 -5.65 12.46 -10.72
N THR A 65 -6.67 13.09 -11.30
CA THR A 65 -6.77 14.56 -11.33
C THR A 65 -7.01 15.20 -9.97
N GLU A 66 -7.36 14.39 -8.96
CA GLU A 66 -7.44 14.76 -7.53
C GLU A 66 -6.13 14.52 -6.74
N PHE A 67 -5.03 14.08 -7.37
CA PHE A 67 -3.73 13.91 -6.70
C PHE A 67 -3.00 15.26 -6.53
N THR A 68 -3.73 16.26 -6.02
CA THR A 68 -3.45 17.69 -6.09
C THR A 68 -2.55 18.18 -4.97
N GLY A 69 -1.30 17.68 -4.93
CA GLY A 69 -0.28 18.25 -4.04
C GLY A 69 -0.68 18.26 -2.56
N ILE A 70 -1.27 17.17 -2.08
CA ILE A 70 -1.46 16.91 -0.65
C ILE A 70 -0.63 15.66 -0.35
N PRO A 71 0.42 15.72 0.50
CA PRO A 71 1.07 14.52 1.02
C PRO A 71 0.01 13.64 1.69
N THR A 72 0.08 12.32 1.49
CA THR A 72 -0.97 11.32 1.85
C THR A 72 -1.15 11.06 3.37
N MET A 73 -1.04 12.12 4.16
CA MET A 73 -1.37 12.21 5.57
C MET A 73 -2.89 12.34 5.76
N ASN A 74 -3.46 11.61 6.72
CA ASN A 74 -4.91 11.54 7.05
C ASN A 74 -5.55 12.86 7.55
N ILE A 75 -4.94 14.03 7.34
CA ILE A 75 -5.25 15.27 8.08
C ILE A 75 -6.60 15.90 7.65
N LEU A 76 -7.13 15.57 6.47
CA LEU A 76 -8.41 16.07 5.95
C LEU A 76 -9.46 14.95 5.81
N ARG A 77 -9.87 14.33 6.92
CA ARG A 77 -11.05 13.44 6.98
C ARG A 77 -12.22 14.12 7.69
N ASN A 78 -13.27 14.43 6.94
CA ASN A 78 -14.62 14.73 7.44
C ASN A 78 -15.66 14.56 6.31
N GLY A 79 -16.39 13.43 6.31
CA GLY A 79 -17.75 13.24 5.75
C GLY A 79 -18.06 13.48 4.26
N GLY A 80 -18.06 12.40 3.45
CA GLY A 80 -19.12 12.04 2.48
C GLY A 80 -19.31 12.81 1.14
N ASP A 81 -19.19 12.08 0.02
CA ASP A 81 -20.24 11.80 -0.99
C ASP A 81 -19.78 11.74 -2.48
N ARG A 82 -20.45 10.89 -3.28
CA ARG A 82 -19.82 9.93 -4.22
C ARG A 82 -19.12 10.44 -5.52
N MET A 83 -17.96 9.83 -5.86
CA MET A 83 -17.23 9.62 -7.16
C MET A 83 -15.73 9.08 -6.96
N LYS A 84 -15.01 8.06 -7.55
CA LYS A 84 -15.14 7.12 -8.69
C LYS A 84 -16.24 7.59 -9.59
N LEU A 85 -17.51 7.42 -9.24
CA LEU A 85 -18.31 6.60 -8.28
C LEU A 85 -18.16 6.47 -6.69
N LEU A 86 -17.08 6.85 -5.94
CA LEU A 86 -16.89 6.75 -4.44
C LEU A 86 -16.96 8.03 -3.54
N ASN A 87 -16.16 9.11 -3.72
CA ASN A 87 -16.35 10.49 -3.19
C ASN A 87 -15.88 11.66 -4.14
N MET A 88 -16.73 12.39 -4.89
CA MET A 88 -16.37 13.69 -5.58
C MET A 88 -17.51 14.67 -5.98
N ARG A 89 -18.79 14.32 -6.25
CA ARG A 89 -19.69 15.28 -6.98
C ARG A 89 -20.02 16.59 -6.22
N SER A 90 -19.88 16.58 -4.90
CA SER A 90 -19.85 17.77 -4.02
C SER A 90 -18.46 18.42 -3.97
N LYS A 91 -17.39 17.62 -4.02
CA LYS A 91 -16.01 18.11 -4.21
C LYS A 91 -15.81 18.85 -5.53
N GLU A 92 -16.60 18.66 -6.59
CA GLU A 92 -16.44 19.50 -7.78
C GLU A 92 -16.63 20.99 -7.46
N GLN A 93 -17.49 21.33 -6.48
CA GLN A 93 -17.60 22.69 -5.93
C GLN A 93 -16.45 23.03 -4.96
N MET A 94 -16.14 22.17 -3.99
CA MET A 94 -15.10 22.46 -2.99
C MET A 94 -13.67 22.47 -3.59
N ALA A 95 -13.44 21.70 -4.65
CA ALA A 95 -12.25 21.72 -5.49
C ALA A 95 -12.35 22.73 -6.64
N GLU A 96 -13.47 23.45 -6.79
CA GLU A 96 -13.51 24.74 -7.50
C GLU A 96 -13.11 25.89 -6.60
N GLU A 97 -13.57 25.93 -5.35
CA GLU A 97 -13.05 26.83 -4.32
C GLU A 97 -11.54 26.61 -4.09
N LEU A 98 -11.11 25.35 -4.04
CA LEU A 98 -9.70 24.97 -3.87
C LEU A 98 -8.91 24.81 -5.19
N LYS A 99 -9.51 24.90 -6.39
CA LYS A 99 -8.75 24.90 -7.68
C LYS A 99 -7.77 26.07 -7.69
N TRP A 100 -8.26 27.24 -7.30
CA TRP A 100 -7.49 28.49 -7.21
C TRP A 100 -6.50 28.51 -6.05
N ARG A 101 -6.73 27.67 -5.02
CA ARG A 101 -5.89 27.56 -3.81
C ARG A 101 -5.06 26.28 -3.76
N ARG A 102 -4.98 25.52 -4.87
CA ARG A 102 -4.23 24.26 -4.98
C ARG A 102 -2.77 24.44 -4.60
N ASP A 103 -2.16 25.50 -5.13
CA ASP A 103 -0.79 25.86 -4.85
C ASP A 103 -0.62 26.33 -3.39
N GLU A 104 -1.65 26.92 -2.77
CA GLU A 104 -1.62 27.29 -1.34
C GLU A 104 -1.69 26.08 -0.40
N VAL A 105 -2.52 25.07 -0.69
CA VAL A 105 -2.62 23.87 0.16
C VAL A 105 -1.33 23.04 0.06
N TRP A 106 -0.81 22.83 -1.16
CA TRP A 106 0.50 22.22 -1.37
C TRP A 106 1.61 22.99 -0.67
N LYS A 107 1.67 24.30 -0.90
CA LYS A 107 2.61 25.20 -0.23
C LYS A 107 2.49 25.08 1.29
N HIS A 108 1.28 25.05 1.85
CA HIS A 108 1.09 24.92 3.30
C HIS A 108 1.57 23.57 3.85
N CYS A 109 1.32 22.45 3.16
CA CYS A 109 1.84 21.14 3.57
C CYS A 109 3.37 21.08 3.47
N VAL A 110 3.96 21.67 2.42
CA VAL A 110 5.42 21.76 2.24
C VAL A 110 6.04 22.73 3.27
N GLU A 111 5.41 23.87 3.53
CA GLU A 111 5.82 24.83 4.57
C GLU A 111 5.74 24.21 5.97
N GLN A 112 4.73 23.41 6.30
CA GLN A 112 4.68 22.69 7.57
C GLN A 112 5.83 21.66 7.71
N ALA A 113 6.20 20.97 6.63
CA ALA A 113 7.33 20.04 6.64
C ALA A 113 8.66 20.79 6.82
N LEU A 114 8.91 21.83 6.02
CA LEU A 114 10.11 22.66 6.09
C LEU A 114 10.22 23.47 7.39
N ALA A 115 9.10 23.89 7.98
CA ALA A 115 9.08 24.57 9.28
C ALA A 115 9.49 23.62 10.41
N LYS A 116 9.04 22.36 10.39
CA LYS A 116 9.51 21.34 11.33
C LYS A 116 11.01 21.09 11.17
N ASP A 117 11.48 20.86 9.94
CA ASP A 117 12.92 20.73 9.69
C ASP A 117 13.69 21.96 10.23
N THR A 118 13.18 23.18 10.02
CA THR A 118 13.77 24.42 10.58
C THR A 118 13.84 24.43 12.11
N GLU A 119 12.85 23.88 12.82
CA GLU A 119 12.88 23.73 14.29
C GLU A 119 13.93 22.69 14.73
N TYR A 120 14.00 21.54 14.06
CA TYR A 120 15.00 20.51 14.35
C TYR A 120 16.43 20.93 13.95
N GLN A 121 16.60 21.78 12.93
CA GLN A 121 17.88 22.37 12.55
C GLN A 121 18.42 23.31 13.65
N LYS A 122 17.58 24.22 14.16
CA LYS A 122 17.93 25.05 15.32
C LYS A 122 18.25 24.18 16.53
N LEU A 123 17.44 23.17 16.81
CA LEU A 123 17.67 22.24 17.93
C LEU A 123 19.04 21.50 17.80
N ALA A 124 19.42 21.10 16.59
CA ALA A 124 20.69 20.45 16.29
C ALA A 124 21.89 21.39 16.46
N GLU A 125 21.78 22.63 15.99
CA GLU A 125 22.83 23.65 16.09
C GLU A 125 22.99 24.17 17.53
N GLU A 126 21.90 24.57 18.17
CA GLU A 126 21.89 25.17 19.52
C GLU A 126 22.29 24.20 20.63
N LYS A 127 21.78 22.96 20.61
CA LYS A 127 22.01 22.00 21.71
C LYS A 127 23.13 20.99 21.49
N PHE A 128 23.45 20.69 20.22
CA PHE A 128 24.41 19.63 19.88
C PHE A 128 25.56 20.12 18.98
N HIS A 129 25.51 21.38 18.52
CA HIS A 129 26.48 21.97 17.60
C HIS A 129 26.66 21.15 16.30
N LEU A 130 25.55 20.56 15.83
CA LEU A 130 25.49 19.72 14.64
C LEU A 130 24.83 20.49 13.48
N ASN A 131 25.55 20.63 12.37
CA ASN A 131 24.97 21.09 11.11
C ASN A 131 24.00 20.01 10.56
N PHE A 132 22.70 20.26 10.69
CA PHE A 132 21.65 19.42 10.12
C PHE A 132 21.14 20.02 8.79
N PRO A 133 21.21 19.30 7.65
CA PRO A 133 20.79 19.85 6.36
C PRO A 133 19.27 19.94 6.12
N GLY A 134 18.43 19.40 7.00
CA GLY A 134 17.01 19.13 6.74
C GLY A 134 16.80 17.71 6.20
N CYS A 135 15.67 17.08 6.54
CA CYS A 135 15.32 15.73 6.09
C CYS A 135 15.04 15.68 4.58
N ASP A 136 14.53 16.76 3.98
CA ASP A 136 14.33 16.87 2.53
C ASP A 136 15.67 16.81 1.76
N ALA A 137 16.67 17.58 2.20
CA ALA A 137 17.99 17.62 1.59
C ALA A 137 18.75 16.29 1.74
N LEU A 138 18.57 15.60 2.86
CA LEU A 138 19.14 14.26 3.08
C LEU A 138 18.42 13.17 2.27
N PHE A 139 17.11 13.29 2.05
CA PHE A 139 16.37 12.43 1.13
C PHE A 139 16.88 12.61 -0.32
N VAL A 140 17.03 13.85 -0.79
CA VAL A 140 17.53 14.12 -2.16
C VAL A 140 18.98 13.64 -2.35
N LYS A 141 19.81 13.75 -1.31
CA LYS A 141 21.18 13.20 -1.26
C LYS A 141 21.24 11.67 -1.16
N SER A 142 20.13 10.99 -0.88
CA SER A 142 20.14 9.53 -0.74
C SER A 142 20.55 8.87 -2.06
N ARG A 143 21.54 7.98 -1.98
CA ARG A 143 22.27 7.48 -3.14
C ARG A 143 21.49 6.43 -3.93
N PHE A 144 20.65 5.67 -3.24
CA PHE A 144 19.69 4.73 -3.81
C PHE A 144 18.31 4.89 -3.13
N PHE A 145 17.26 4.55 -3.86
CA PHE A 145 15.89 4.53 -3.37
C PHE A 145 15.28 3.14 -3.58
N PHE A 146 14.89 2.48 -2.49
CA PHE A 146 14.37 1.11 -2.51
C PHE A 146 12.85 1.14 -2.33
N ILE A 147 12.11 0.96 -3.42
CA ILE A 147 10.64 1.06 -3.44
C ILE A 147 10.04 -0.34 -3.31
N ASN A 148 9.26 -0.57 -2.26
CA ASN A 148 8.46 -1.79 -2.05
C ASN A 148 7.21 -1.79 -2.96
N SER A 149 7.43 -1.79 -4.28
CA SER A 149 6.41 -1.86 -5.32
C SER A 149 6.99 -2.46 -6.59
N LEU A 150 6.18 -2.54 -7.65
CA LEU A 150 6.54 -3.08 -8.95
C LEU A 150 6.02 -2.19 -10.09
N PRO A 151 6.77 -1.98 -11.19
CA PRO A 151 6.34 -1.20 -12.35
C PRO A 151 5.04 -1.63 -13.03
N GLU A 152 4.58 -2.87 -12.81
CA GLU A 152 3.32 -3.40 -13.37
C GLU A 152 2.09 -3.08 -12.50
N ILE A 153 2.30 -2.62 -11.27
CA ILE A 153 1.28 -2.21 -10.28
C ILE A 153 1.35 -0.69 -10.13
N ASP A 154 2.52 -0.20 -9.76
CA ASP A 154 2.92 1.19 -9.90
C ASP A 154 3.33 1.44 -11.36
N PHE A 155 2.32 1.61 -12.23
CA PHE A 155 2.53 1.98 -13.63
C PHE A 155 2.58 3.51 -13.86
N ILE A 156 2.61 4.31 -12.78
CA ILE A 156 2.62 5.79 -12.83
C ILE A 156 3.99 6.31 -12.39
N GLN A 157 4.38 6.11 -11.14
CA GLN A 157 5.68 6.51 -10.63
C GLN A 157 6.79 5.74 -11.33
N SER A 158 6.62 4.46 -11.70
CA SER A 158 7.65 3.77 -12.49
C SER A 158 7.90 4.37 -13.89
N LYS A 159 6.89 4.99 -14.53
CA LYS A 159 7.08 5.76 -15.78
C LYS A 159 7.84 7.06 -15.53
N ILE A 160 7.54 7.74 -14.42
CA ILE A 160 8.17 9.00 -14.01
C ILE A 160 9.63 8.74 -13.60
N LEU A 161 9.88 7.74 -12.78
CA LEU A 161 11.21 7.33 -12.30
C LEU A 161 12.03 6.59 -13.37
N LYS A 162 11.44 6.26 -14.53
CA LYS A 162 12.13 5.62 -15.64
C LYS A 162 13.41 6.40 -16.01
N GLY A 163 14.54 5.68 -15.97
CA GLY A 163 15.87 6.20 -16.24
C GLY A 163 16.66 6.65 -15.00
N ASP A 164 16.03 6.91 -13.85
CA ASP A 164 16.75 7.26 -12.61
C ASP A 164 17.41 6.01 -12.01
N GLN A 165 18.72 5.86 -12.25
CA GLN A 165 19.48 4.67 -11.86
C GLN A 165 19.54 4.46 -10.33
N ARG A 166 19.22 5.48 -9.53
CA ARG A 166 19.16 5.38 -8.06
C ARG A 166 17.97 4.53 -7.60
N VAL A 167 16.90 4.47 -8.39
CA VAL A 167 15.64 3.81 -8.01
C VAL A 167 15.70 2.31 -8.31
N LYS A 168 15.43 1.49 -7.28
CA LYS A 168 15.30 0.03 -7.37
C LYS A 168 13.91 -0.37 -6.88
N PHE A 169 13.13 -1.01 -7.75
CA PHE A 169 11.85 -1.61 -7.38
C PHE A 169 12.11 -3.00 -6.79
N ILE A 170 11.77 -3.16 -5.50
CA ILE A 170 12.07 -4.35 -4.69
C ILE A 170 10.81 -5.02 -4.13
N GLY A 171 9.61 -4.72 -4.65
CA GLY A 171 8.37 -5.32 -4.18
C GLY A 171 8.42 -6.86 -4.13
N GLY A 172 8.12 -7.43 -2.96
CA GLY A 172 7.97 -8.88 -2.78
C GLY A 172 9.21 -9.70 -2.41
N LEU A 173 10.33 -9.10 -1.98
CA LEU A 173 11.55 -9.86 -1.62
C LEU A 173 11.31 -11.03 -0.64
N ASN A 174 10.33 -10.89 0.25
CA ASN A 174 10.01 -11.87 1.30
C ASN A 174 9.10 -13.02 0.82
N PHE A 175 8.58 -12.99 -0.41
CA PHE A 175 7.58 -13.97 -0.85
C PHE A 175 8.19 -15.36 -1.11
N GLY A 176 9.49 -15.44 -1.43
CA GLY A 176 10.22 -16.71 -1.57
C GLY A 176 10.71 -17.35 -0.26
N ARG A 177 10.59 -16.68 0.90
CA ARG A 177 11.04 -17.22 2.20
C ARG A 177 9.93 -18.01 2.90
N PRO A 178 10.21 -19.07 3.69
CA PRO A 178 9.25 -19.57 4.66
C PRO A 178 8.77 -18.44 5.58
N SER A 179 7.54 -18.53 6.09
CA SER A 179 7.08 -17.63 7.15
C SER A 179 7.70 -18.06 8.47
N ASP A 180 8.41 -17.16 9.15
CA ASP A 180 8.93 -17.38 10.50
C ASP A 180 7.77 -17.30 11.51
N ILE A 181 7.02 -18.41 11.64
CA ILE A 181 5.82 -18.52 12.48
C ILE A 181 5.91 -19.71 13.44
N ASP A 182 5.25 -19.61 14.59
CA ASP A 182 5.21 -20.65 15.61
C ASP A 182 4.33 -21.85 15.23
N GLU A 183 4.48 -22.96 15.96
CA GLU A 183 3.77 -24.22 15.71
C GLU A 183 2.24 -24.07 15.82
N LYS A 184 1.73 -23.18 16.67
CA LYS A 184 0.30 -22.94 16.86
C LYS A 184 -0.29 -22.10 15.72
N ALA A 185 0.48 -21.16 15.19
CA ALA A 185 0.18 -20.45 13.96
C ALA A 185 0.14 -21.40 12.74
N VAL A 186 1.04 -22.39 12.69
CA VAL A 186 1.02 -23.48 11.69
C VAL A 186 -0.22 -24.35 11.87
N GLU A 187 -0.50 -24.84 13.08
CA GLU A 187 -1.67 -25.70 13.37
C GLU A 187 -2.99 -25.01 12.99
N ASN A 188 -3.18 -23.74 13.38
CA ASN A 188 -4.37 -22.98 13.03
C ASN A 188 -4.51 -22.81 11.51
N THR A 189 -3.41 -22.52 10.81
CA THR A 189 -3.40 -22.43 9.33
C THR A 189 -3.79 -23.78 8.69
N ASN A 190 -3.28 -24.89 9.22
CA ASN A 190 -3.64 -26.24 8.77
C ASN A 190 -5.11 -26.58 9.05
N ALA A 191 -5.68 -26.12 10.17
CA ALA A 191 -7.09 -26.30 10.49
C ALA A 191 -8.01 -25.51 9.54
N LEU A 192 -7.65 -24.27 9.21
CA LEU A 192 -8.33 -23.42 8.21
C LEU A 192 -8.27 -24.06 6.81
N ILE A 193 -7.09 -24.52 6.39
CA ILE A 193 -6.90 -25.25 5.12
C ILE A 193 -7.76 -26.51 5.10
N SER A 194 -7.76 -27.30 6.17
CA SER A 194 -8.54 -28.55 6.29
C SER A 194 -10.04 -28.30 6.17
N ARG A 195 -10.58 -27.28 6.86
CA ARG A 195 -11.98 -26.85 6.70
C ARG A 195 -12.28 -26.41 5.26
N SER A 196 -11.33 -25.74 4.61
CA SER A 196 -11.50 -25.32 3.22
C SER A 196 -11.62 -26.49 2.23
N LEU A 197 -11.12 -27.69 2.55
CA LEU A 197 -11.24 -28.85 1.66
C LEU A 197 -12.70 -29.26 1.42
N GLY A 198 -13.60 -29.01 2.37
CA GLY A 198 -15.04 -29.25 2.22
C GLY A 198 -15.79 -28.26 1.33
N THR A 199 -15.18 -27.14 0.94
CA THR A 199 -15.91 -26.05 0.23
C THR A 199 -16.14 -26.36 -1.24
N LYS A 200 -17.31 -25.99 -1.76
CA LYS A 200 -17.71 -26.29 -3.14
C LYS A 200 -17.09 -25.34 -4.17
N GLU A 201 -17.05 -24.04 -3.88
CA GLU A 201 -16.65 -23.02 -4.86
C GLU A 201 -15.33 -22.31 -4.53
N GLY A 202 -14.75 -22.55 -3.34
CA GLY A 202 -13.43 -22.04 -2.95
C GLY A 202 -13.42 -21.31 -1.60
N ILE A 203 -12.48 -20.38 -1.47
CA ILE A 203 -12.28 -19.49 -0.31
C ILE A 203 -12.23 -18.04 -0.79
N VAL A 204 -12.80 -17.12 0.00
CA VAL A 204 -12.48 -15.70 -0.03
C VAL A 204 -11.78 -15.33 1.26
N LEU A 205 -10.58 -14.77 1.16
CA LEU A 205 -9.85 -14.26 2.31
C LEU A 205 -10.31 -12.83 2.62
N VAL A 206 -10.35 -12.44 3.89
CA VAL A 206 -10.71 -11.08 4.33
C VAL A 206 -9.76 -10.61 5.43
N SER A 207 -9.06 -9.48 5.23
CA SER A 207 -8.27 -8.83 6.29
C SER A 207 -7.94 -7.37 5.96
N PHE A 208 -8.13 -6.49 6.94
CA PHE A 208 -7.90 -5.04 6.80
C PHE A 208 -6.63 -4.58 7.56
N GLY A 209 -5.69 -5.50 7.76
CA GLY A 209 -4.32 -5.24 8.21
C GLY A 209 -4.13 -5.36 9.73
N THR A 210 -3.39 -4.43 10.32
CA THR A 210 -3.24 -4.29 11.78
C THR A 210 -4.35 -3.44 12.41
N ASN A 211 -5.12 -2.73 11.59
CA ASN A 211 -6.08 -1.71 12.04
C ASN A 211 -7.51 -2.27 12.16
N ASP A 212 -7.66 -3.60 12.29
CA ASP A 212 -8.93 -4.36 12.40
C ASP A 212 -9.70 -4.08 13.72
N ALA A 213 -9.66 -2.87 14.29
CA ALA A 213 -10.23 -2.56 15.60
C ALA A 213 -11.75 -2.27 15.58
N PHE A 214 -12.29 -1.82 14.43
CA PHE A 214 -13.73 -1.61 14.15
C PHE A 214 -14.54 -0.97 15.30
N THR A 215 -14.10 0.18 15.82
CA THR A 215 -14.66 0.81 17.02
C THR A 215 -15.74 1.88 16.76
N GLY A 216 -16.02 2.22 15.51
CA GLY A 216 -16.98 3.28 15.13
C GLY A 216 -18.38 2.82 14.69
N SER A 217 -19.34 3.74 14.63
CA SER A 217 -20.69 3.48 14.11
C SER A 217 -20.74 3.31 12.58
N SER A 218 -19.76 3.86 11.84
CA SER A 218 -19.53 3.55 10.43
C SER A 218 -18.89 2.16 10.25
N ASP A 219 -18.06 1.73 11.21
CA ASP A 219 -17.46 0.40 11.20
C ASP A 219 -18.51 -0.70 11.41
N ALA A 220 -19.51 -0.47 12.27
CA ALA A 220 -20.65 -1.36 12.43
C ALA A 220 -21.46 -1.54 11.13
N GLN A 221 -21.83 -0.43 10.47
CA GLN A 221 -22.51 -0.47 9.16
C GLN A 221 -21.68 -1.21 8.10
N PHE A 222 -20.36 -1.01 8.08
CA PHE A 222 -19.45 -1.72 7.19
C PHE A 222 -19.43 -3.24 7.48
N VAL A 223 -19.40 -3.65 8.75
CA VAL A 223 -19.42 -5.07 9.13
C VAL A 223 -20.77 -5.73 8.80
N GLU A 224 -21.89 -5.02 8.97
CA GLU A 224 -23.19 -5.52 8.51
C GLU A 224 -23.27 -5.64 6.97
N ALA A 225 -22.71 -4.69 6.22
CA ALA A 225 -22.62 -4.76 4.77
C ALA A 225 -21.74 -5.93 4.28
N MET A 226 -20.64 -6.22 5.00
CA MET A 226 -19.81 -7.40 4.79
C MET A 226 -20.59 -8.69 5.09
N ALA A 227 -21.29 -8.79 6.23
CA ALA A 227 -22.09 -9.96 6.58
C ALA A 227 -23.19 -10.23 5.52
N GLY A 228 -24.01 -9.23 5.20
CA GLY A 228 -25.05 -9.35 4.18
C GLY A 228 -24.52 -9.57 2.75
N THR A 229 -23.22 -9.37 2.51
CA THR A 229 -22.53 -9.80 1.29
C THR A 229 -22.22 -11.29 1.33
N MET A 230 -21.67 -11.80 2.44
CA MET A 230 -21.29 -13.22 2.60
C MET A 230 -22.49 -14.16 2.41
N ASP A 231 -23.67 -13.75 2.86
CA ASP A 231 -24.96 -14.43 2.66
C ASP A 231 -25.28 -14.72 1.18
N LYS A 232 -24.75 -13.92 0.24
CA LYS A 232 -25.00 -14.10 -1.20
C LYS A 232 -24.07 -15.12 -1.85
N PHE A 233 -23.08 -15.65 -1.12
CA PHE A 233 -22.12 -16.64 -1.59
C PHE A 233 -22.04 -17.88 -0.66
N PRO A 234 -23.15 -18.58 -0.35
CA PRO A 234 -23.18 -19.66 0.64
C PRO A 234 -22.29 -20.88 0.32
N ASN A 235 -21.85 -21.03 -0.92
CA ASN A 235 -20.92 -22.09 -1.36
C ASN A 235 -19.42 -21.69 -1.27
N ILE A 236 -19.13 -20.43 -0.93
CA ILE A 236 -17.80 -19.87 -0.68
C ILE A 236 -17.57 -19.78 0.82
N LEU A 237 -16.42 -20.28 1.29
CA LEU A 237 -15.96 -20.05 2.66
C LEU A 237 -15.26 -18.70 2.75
N PHE A 238 -15.71 -17.85 3.67
CA PHE A 238 -15.00 -16.63 4.05
C PHE A 238 -14.10 -16.92 5.26
N ILE A 239 -12.81 -16.59 5.14
CA ILE A 239 -11.87 -16.59 6.27
C ILE A 239 -11.53 -15.14 6.58
N TRP A 240 -12.00 -14.64 7.73
CA TRP A 240 -11.92 -13.23 8.10
C TRP A 240 -11.02 -13.02 9.32
N LYS A 241 -9.92 -12.28 9.14
CA LYS A 241 -9.15 -11.71 10.25
C LYS A 241 -9.90 -10.52 10.87
N LEU A 242 -10.20 -10.61 12.16
CA LEU A 242 -10.85 -9.58 12.99
C LEU A 242 -10.06 -9.44 14.29
N ALA A 243 -9.92 -8.24 14.88
CA ALA A 243 -9.20 -8.13 16.15
C ALA A 243 -9.93 -8.85 17.30
N GLN A 244 -9.16 -9.43 18.23
CA GLN A 244 -9.71 -10.18 19.36
C GLN A 244 -10.59 -9.28 20.25
N GLY A 245 -11.80 -9.75 20.55
CA GLY A 245 -12.80 -9.03 21.36
C GLY A 245 -13.92 -8.37 20.55
N ILE A 246 -13.90 -8.45 19.21
CA ILE A 246 -14.97 -7.94 18.34
C ILE A 246 -15.82 -9.06 17.73
N GLU A 247 -15.39 -10.32 17.80
CA GLU A 247 -16.08 -11.46 17.21
C GLU A 247 -17.46 -11.73 17.83
N GLY A 248 -17.66 -11.28 19.08
CA GLY A 248 -18.95 -11.34 19.79
C GLY A 248 -19.82 -10.08 19.66
N GLN A 249 -19.32 -9.02 19.01
CA GLN A 249 -20.08 -7.76 18.82
C GLN A 249 -21.04 -7.85 17.63
N PHE A 250 -20.80 -8.78 16.70
CA PHE A 250 -21.58 -8.98 15.49
C PHE A 250 -22.07 -10.43 15.40
N GLN A 251 -23.33 -10.65 15.02
CA GLN A 251 -23.89 -12.01 14.97
C GLN A 251 -23.56 -12.73 13.66
N PHE A 252 -22.31 -13.19 13.54
CA PHE A 252 -21.84 -14.06 12.46
C PHE A 252 -22.47 -15.47 12.53
N LYS A 253 -23.76 -15.58 12.18
CA LYS A 253 -24.57 -16.81 12.26
C LYS A 253 -24.48 -17.69 11.00
N TRP A 254 -23.31 -17.73 10.37
CA TRP A 254 -23.16 -18.19 8.99
C TRP A 254 -22.18 -19.36 8.88
N ASP A 255 -22.68 -20.54 8.50
CA ASP A 255 -21.89 -21.78 8.35
C ASP A 255 -20.70 -21.65 7.37
N ASN A 256 -20.74 -20.65 6.48
CA ASN A 256 -19.72 -20.36 5.48
C ASN A 256 -18.75 -19.24 5.89
N VAL A 257 -18.70 -18.83 7.17
CA VAL A 257 -17.78 -17.79 7.67
C VAL A 257 -16.96 -18.31 8.85
N ILE A 258 -15.64 -18.11 8.81
CA ILE A 258 -14.73 -18.37 9.94
C ILE A 258 -14.01 -17.07 10.28
N THR A 259 -14.16 -16.62 11.52
CA THR A 259 -13.41 -15.49 12.08
C THR A 259 -12.15 -15.99 12.81
N GLN A 260 -11.08 -15.19 12.80
CA GLN A 260 -9.81 -15.47 13.49
C GLN A 260 -9.14 -14.16 13.94
N SER A 261 -8.45 -14.16 15.09
CA SER A 261 -7.65 -13.01 15.53
C SER A 261 -6.33 -12.84 14.76
N TRP A 262 -5.81 -13.94 14.23
CA TRP A 262 -4.59 -13.97 13.42
C TRP A 262 -4.69 -15.06 12.34
N ILE A 263 -4.09 -14.81 11.18
CA ILE A 263 -4.01 -15.76 10.06
C ILE A 263 -2.64 -15.70 9.40
N ASN A 264 -2.15 -16.84 8.87
CA ASN A 264 -1.05 -16.84 7.92
C ASN A 264 -1.59 -16.41 6.54
N GLN A 265 -1.72 -15.10 6.33
CA GLN A 265 -2.26 -14.50 5.11
C GLN A 265 -1.57 -15.05 3.85
N LYS A 266 -0.24 -15.19 3.89
CA LYS A 266 0.59 -15.70 2.80
C LYS A 266 0.23 -17.13 2.38
N GLU A 267 0.19 -18.08 3.32
CA GLU A 267 -0.15 -19.47 3.00
C GLU A 267 -1.63 -19.62 2.56
N LEU A 268 -2.53 -18.82 3.14
CA LEU A 268 -3.93 -18.80 2.70
C LEU A 268 -4.09 -18.20 1.29
N LEU A 269 -3.28 -17.21 0.91
CA LEU A 269 -3.23 -16.70 -0.47
C LEU A 269 -2.58 -17.71 -1.43
N ALA A 270 -1.57 -18.46 -0.99
CA ALA A 270 -0.93 -19.53 -1.76
C ALA A 270 -1.87 -20.73 -2.01
N HIS A 271 -2.84 -20.97 -1.13
CA HIS A 271 -3.69 -22.16 -1.18
C HIS A 271 -4.60 -22.20 -2.44
N PRO A 272 -4.57 -23.29 -3.25
CA PRO A 272 -5.27 -23.32 -4.56
C PRO A 272 -6.79 -23.11 -4.55
N LYS A 273 -7.46 -23.24 -3.40
CA LYS A 273 -8.90 -22.93 -3.28
C LYS A 273 -9.20 -21.43 -3.10
N THR A 274 -8.22 -20.59 -2.77
CA THR A 274 -8.45 -19.15 -2.58
C THR A 274 -8.69 -18.46 -3.92
N LYS A 275 -9.84 -17.77 -4.04
CA LYS A 275 -10.34 -17.22 -5.33
C LYS A 275 -10.44 -15.70 -5.36
N ALA A 276 -10.55 -15.04 -4.21
CA ALA A 276 -10.43 -13.59 -4.08
C ALA A 276 -9.94 -13.22 -2.67
N PHE A 277 -9.43 -12.00 -2.53
CA PHE A 277 -9.01 -11.41 -1.26
C PHE A 277 -9.65 -10.04 -1.08
N VAL A 278 -10.48 -9.87 -0.06
CA VAL A 278 -10.99 -8.56 0.38
C VAL A 278 -9.98 -7.98 1.36
N SER A 279 -9.42 -6.80 1.05
CA SER A 279 -8.38 -6.22 1.89
C SER A 279 -8.36 -4.70 1.89
N HIS A 280 -7.80 -4.14 2.97
CA HIS A 280 -7.46 -2.72 3.08
C HIS A 280 -6.53 -2.17 1.98
N CYS A 281 -5.95 -3.01 1.11
CA CYS A 281 -5.05 -2.57 0.04
C CYS A 281 -3.75 -1.89 0.52
N GLY A 282 -3.31 -2.15 1.76
CA GLY A 282 -1.93 -1.85 2.17
C GLY A 282 -0.93 -2.61 1.30
N MET A 283 0.18 -1.96 0.91
CA MET A 283 1.04 -2.41 -0.20
C MET A 283 1.55 -3.87 -0.07
N ASN A 284 1.87 -4.35 1.14
CA ASN A 284 2.29 -5.74 1.34
C ASN A 284 1.17 -6.75 1.00
N SER A 285 -0.05 -6.55 1.53
CA SER A 285 -1.21 -7.41 1.21
C SER A 285 -1.60 -7.34 -0.27
N LEU A 286 -1.46 -6.18 -0.91
CA LEU A 286 -1.63 -6.03 -2.35
C LEU A 286 -0.61 -6.89 -3.11
N LEU A 287 0.68 -6.73 -2.82
CA LEU A 287 1.77 -7.46 -3.46
C LEU A 287 1.62 -8.98 -3.26
N GLU A 288 1.24 -9.46 -2.06
CA GLU A 288 0.98 -10.88 -1.82
C GLU A 288 -0.17 -11.40 -2.70
N SER A 289 -1.27 -10.64 -2.80
CA SER A 289 -2.42 -11.01 -3.64
C SER A 289 -2.04 -11.13 -5.12
N VAL A 290 -1.26 -10.17 -5.63
CA VAL A 290 -0.78 -10.19 -7.02
C VAL A 290 0.24 -11.30 -7.23
N PHE A 291 1.15 -11.56 -6.27
CA PHE A 291 2.12 -12.66 -6.36
C PHE A 291 1.41 -14.01 -6.45
N HIS A 292 0.50 -14.30 -5.50
CA HIS A 292 -0.26 -15.55 -5.48
C HIS A 292 -1.37 -15.62 -6.54
N GLY A 293 -1.63 -14.52 -7.27
CA GLY A 293 -2.57 -14.50 -8.40
C GLY A 293 -4.03 -14.61 -7.95
N VAL A 294 -4.31 -14.09 -6.75
CA VAL A 294 -5.64 -13.99 -6.15
C VAL A 294 -6.18 -12.57 -6.43
N PRO A 295 -7.26 -12.41 -7.20
CA PRO A 295 -7.91 -11.12 -7.41
C PRO A 295 -8.23 -10.38 -6.12
N ILE A 296 -7.88 -9.10 -6.06
CA ILE A 296 -8.04 -8.25 -4.87
C ILE A 296 -9.27 -7.33 -4.98
N VAL A 297 -10.08 -7.31 -3.92
CA VAL A 297 -11.12 -6.31 -3.67
C VAL A 297 -10.58 -5.34 -2.62
N CYS A 298 -10.32 -4.12 -3.05
CA CYS A 298 -9.62 -3.09 -2.30
C CYS A 298 -10.62 -2.22 -1.52
N VAL A 299 -10.59 -2.27 -0.19
CA VAL A 299 -11.49 -1.51 0.68
C VAL A 299 -10.64 -0.63 1.61
N PRO A 300 -10.16 0.53 1.15
CA PRO A 300 -9.18 1.33 1.89
C PRO A 300 -9.76 1.95 3.17
N PHE A 301 -8.92 2.11 4.21
CA PHE A 301 -9.28 2.73 5.48
C PHE A 301 -8.50 4.03 5.73
N VAL A 302 -7.19 4.05 5.44
CA VAL A 302 -6.26 5.15 5.78
C VAL A 302 -5.11 5.32 4.79
N MET A 303 -4.56 6.54 4.69
CA MET A 303 -3.28 6.85 4.03
C MET A 303 -3.12 6.31 2.60
N ASP A 304 -2.07 5.54 2.34
CA ASP A 304 -1.64 5.00 1.05
C ASP A 304 -2.66 4.04 0.42
N GLN A 305 -3.49 3.42 1.25
CA GLN A 305 -4.47 2.41 0.86
C GLN A 305 -5.44 2.90 -0.21
N TYR A 306 -5.89 4.16 -0.11
CA TYR A 306 -6.75 4.78 -1.11
C TYR A 306 -6.02 4.89 -2.46
N TYR A 307 -4.76 5.33 -2.45
CA TYR A 307 -3.96 5.44 -3.66
C TYR A 307 -3.65 4.07 -4.30
N ASN A 308 -3.35 3.07 -3.47
CA ASN A 308 -3.15 1.70 -3.91
C ASN A 308 -4.43 1.11 -4.53
N ALA A 309 -5.60 1.38 -3.94
CA ALA A 309 -6.90 0.97 -4.46
C ALA A 309 -7.23 1.64 -5.81
N ASP A 310 -6.98 2.94 -5.93
CA ASP A 310 -7.18 3.70 -7.17
C ASP A 310 -6.23 3.25 -8.29
N LEU A 311 -4.95 2.99 -7.99
CA LEU A 311 -3.99 2.41 -8.93
C LEU A 311 -4.50 1.05 -9.46
N MET A 312 -4.95 0.17 -8.57
CA MET A 312 -5.43 -1.16 -8.97
C MET A 312 -6.73 -1.08 -9.80
N ALA A 313 -7.63 -0.16 -9.48
CA ALA A 313 -8.86 0.08 -10.22
C ALA A 313 -8.61 0.71 -11.60
N PHE A 314 -7.83 1.79 -11.69
CA PHE A 314 -7.41 2.41 -12.95
C PHE A 314 -6.59 1.43 -13.81
N GLY A 315 -5.79 0.59 -13.16
CA GLY A 315 -5.06 -0.50 -13.78
C GLY A 315 -5.96 -1.62 -14.34
N HIS A 316 -7.26 -1.66 -14.01
CA HIS A 316 -8.18 -2.78 -14.28
C HIS A 316 -7.71 -4.12 -13.71
N ILE A 317 -6.87 -4.09 -12.65
CA ILE A 317 -6.23 -5.27 -12.02
C ILE A 317 -6.64 -5.48 -10.55
N GLY A 318 -7.53 -4.64 -10.03
CA GLY A 318 -8.24 -4.87 -8.76
C GLY A 318 -9.56 -4.10 -8.74
N LEU A 319 -10.35 -4.30 -7.68
CA LEU A 319 -11.70 -3.76 -7.56
C LEU A 319 -11.84 -2.94 -6.28
N ALA A 320 -11.83 -1.61 -6.39
CA ALA A 320 -12.05 -0.74 -5.24
C ALA A 320 -13.51 -0.75 -4.77
N VAL A 321 -13.74 -0.56 -3.46
CA VAL A 321 -15.04 -0.34 -2.80
C VAL A 321 -14.84 0.73 -1.72
N ASP A 322 -15.77 1.67 -1.57
CA ASP A 322 -15.74 2.56 -0.41
C ASP A 322 -16.49 1.96 0.78
N ARG A 323 -15.92 2.13 1.97
CA ARG A 323 -16.51 1.81 3.27
C ARG A 323 -17.21 3.01 3.94
N GLU A 324 -16.97 4.23 3.47
CA GLU A 324 -17.63 5.45 3.95
C GLU A 324 -19.02 5.65 3.29
N ASN A 325 -19.39 4.80 2.32
CA ASN A 325 -20.72 4.73 1.72
C ASN A 325 -21.78 4.17 2.70
N ASP A 326 -23.06 4.38 2.40
CA ASP A 326 -24.14 3.74 3.16
C ASP A 326 -24.07 2.21 3.07
N GLN A 327 -24.45 1.54 4.15
CA GLN A 327 -24.45 0.07 4.29
C GLN A 327 -24.98 -0.68 3.06
N GLN A 328 -26.10 -0.24 2.47
CA GLN A 328 -26.70 -0.92 1.34
C GLN A 328 -25.88 -0.76 0.06
N THR A 329 -25.29 0.42 -0.16
CA THR A 329 -24.36 0.68 -1.26
C THR A 329 -23.05 -0.08 -1.09
N VAL A 330 -22.46 -0.08 0.11
CA VAL A 330 -21.26 -0.88 0.45
C VAL A 330 -21.50 -2.35 0.12
N GLN A 331 -22.62 -2.92 0.58
CA GLN A 331 -23.01 -4.30 0.31
C GLN A 331 -23.15 -4.58 -1.19
N ASN A 332 -23.79 -3.69 -1.95
CA ASN A 332 -23.96 -3.84 -3.40
C ASN A 332 -22.63 -3.76 -4.16
N GLU A 333 -21.72 -2.85 -3.77
CA GLU A 333 -20.37 -2.78 -4.34
C GLU A 333 -19.54 -4.03 -4.02
N LEU A 334 -19.57 -4.52 -2.77
CA LEU A 334 -18.89 -5.76 -2.36
C LEU A 334 -19.42 -6.98 -3.12
N ILE A 335 -20.74 -7.12 -3.27
CA ILE A 335 -21.36 -8.20 -4.07
C ILE A 335 -20.90 -8.13 -5.53
N SER A 336 -20.90 -6.94 -6.14
CA SER A 336 -20.45 -6.77 -7.54
C SER A 336 -18.96 -7.10 -7.69
N ALA A 337 -18.12 -6.58 -6.80
CA ALA A 337 -16.68 -6.80 -6.81
C ALA A 337 -16.34 -8.29 -6.61
N LEU A 338 -16.94 -8.97 -5.62
CA LEU A 338 -16.72 -10.40 -5.44
C LEU A 338 -17.26 -11.24 -6.61
N THR A 339 -18.37 -10.84 -7.24
CA THR A 339 -18.88 -11.52 -8.44
C THR A 339 -17.89 -11.44 -9.62
N GLU A 340 -17.19 -10.32 -9.78
CA GLU A 340 -16.14 -10.15 -10.80
C GLU A 340 -14.83 -10.84 -10.42
N ALA A 341 -14.36 -10.68 -9.18
CA ALA A 341 -13.14 -11.32 -8.68
C ALA A 341 -13.23 -12.85 -8.75
N LEU A 342 -14.39 -13.42 -8.42
CA LEU A 342 -14.68 -14.86 -8.54
C LEU A 342 -14.96 -15.31 -10.00
N GLY A 343 -14.89 -14.41 -10.99
CA GLY A 343 -15.04 -14.73 -12.41
C GLY A 343 -16.46 -15.10 -12.85
N ARG A 344 -17.50 -14.74 -12.08
CA ARG A 344 -18.90 -15.15 -12.31
C ARG A 344 -19.66 -14.25 -13.27
N ARG A 345 -19.15 -13.04 -13.56
CA ARG A 345 -19.82 -12.05 -14.41
C ARG A 345 -19.71 -12.42 -15.90
N GLN A 346 -20.84 -12.79 -16.51
CA GLN A 346 -20.97 -12.93 -17.97
C GLN A 346 -20.68 -11.58 -18.65
N ARG A 347 -19.63 -11.48 -19.48
CA ARG A 347 -19.27 -10.26 -20.22
C ARG A 347 -20.42 -9.84 -21.15
N LYS A 348 -20.85 -8.57 -21.07
CA LYS A 348 -21.81 -7.98 -22.04
C LYS A 348 -21.47 -6.60 -22.58
N ASN A 349 -20.61 -5.81 -21.93
CA ASN A 349 -19.96 -4.61 -22.46
C ASN A 349 -18.61 -4.43 -21.74
N ASN A 350 -17.60 -3.86 -22.41
CA ASN A 350 -16.28 -3.60 -21.82
C ASN A 350 -16.10 -2.12 -21.40
N ASP A 351 -17.08 -1.26 -21.65
CA ASP A 351 -16.85 0.19 -21.78
C ASP A 351 -17.04 0.99 -20.47
N SER A 352 -17.08 0.35 -19.31
CA SER A 352 -17.01 1.07 -18.02
C SER A 352 -15.56 1.22 -17.56
N ALA A 353 -15.18 2.42 -17.11
CA ALA A 353 -13.86 2.72 -16.52
C ALA A 353 -13.62 2.05 -15.14
N THR A 354 -14.44 1.07 -14.79
CA THR A 354 -14.50 0.37 -13.50
C THR A 354 -14.45 -1.15 -13.63
N HIS A 355 -14.39 -1.70 -14.85
CA HIS A 355 -14.38 -3.15 -15.05
C HIS A 355 -13.06 -3.78 -14.59
N PHE A 356 -13.12 -5.00 -14.05
CA PHE A 356 -11.92 -5.79 -13.76
C PHE A 356 -11.57 -6.71 -14.94
N ASP A 357 -10.29 -6.71 -15.37
CA ASP A 357 -9.80 -7.69 -16.34
C ASP A 357 -8.92 -8.76 -15.68
N LEU A 358 -9.56 -9.88 -15.37
CA LEU A 358 -8.92 -11.09 -14.84
C LEU A 358 -7.79 -11.62 -15.74
N ALA A 359 -7.80 -11.34 -17.05
CA ALA A 359 -6.71 -11.72 -17.96
C ALA A 359 -5.47 -10.84 -17.75
N LYS A 360 -5.63 -9.51 -17.78
CA LYS A 360 -4.57 -8.54 -17.45
C LYS A 360 -4.00 -8.76 -16.05
N PHE A 361 -4.84 -8.97 -15.03
CA PHE A 361 -4.40 -9.29 -13.67
C PHE A 361 -3.52 -10.56 -13.63
N LYS A 362 -3.95 -11.64 -14.30
CA LYS A 362 -3.14 -12.88 -14.39
C LYS A 362 -1.82 -12.67 -15.13
N ALA A 363 -1.78 -11.82 -16.16
CA ALA A 363 -0.54 -11.47 -16.86
C ALA A 363 0.43 -10.69 -15.95
N VAL A 364 -0.06 -9.75 -15.13
CA VAL A 364 0.74 -9.05 -14.12
C VAL A 364 1.26 -10.02 -13.05
N SER A 365 0.41 -10.92 -12.54
CA SER A 365 0.80 -11.97 -11.59
C SER A 365 1.89 -12.90 -12.14
N ALA A 366 1.72 -13.38 -13.38
CA ALA A 366 2.72 -14.23 -14.05
C ALA A 366 4.05 -13.48 -14.26
N THR A 367 3.99 -12.21 -14.67
CA THR A 367 5.18 -11.35 -14.84
C THR A 367 5.92 -11.19 -13.51
N PHE A 368 5.20 -10.97 -12.40
CA PHE A 368 5.79 -10.87 -11.06
C PHE A 368 6.50 -12.18 -10.65
N ARG A 369 5.85 -13.35 -10.81
CA ARG A 369 6.49 -14.64 -10.50
C ARG A 369 7.74 -14.94 -11.34
N GLN A 370 7.79 -14.42 -12.56
CA GLN A 370 8.95 -14.54 -13.44
C GLN A 370 10.09 -13.56 -13.11
N LYS A 371 9.86 -12.56 -12.26
CA LYS A 371 10.94 -11.68 -11.78
C LYS A 371 11.88 -12.46 -10.87
N ASN A 372 13.11 -12.61 -11.32
CA ASN A 372 14.21 -13.09 -10.49
C ASN A 372 14.60 -12.01 -9.48
N LEU A 373 13.82 -11.88 -8.40
CA LEU A 373 14.03 -10.89 -7.33
C LEU A 373 15.41 -11.05 -6.68
N ALA A 374 15.93 -12.28 -6.58
CA ALA A 374 17.29 -12.54 -6.10
C ALA A 374 18.36 -11.91 -7.01
N LYS A 375 18.16 -11.92 -8.34
CA LYS A 375 19.00 -11.16 -9.28
C LYS A 375 18.82 -9.65 -9.10
N THR A 376 17.59 -9.15 -8.94
CA THR A 376 17.35 -7.71 -8.68
C THR A 376 18.10 -7.22 -7.43
N ILE A 377 18.08 -8.00 -6.34
CA ILE A 377 18.90 -7.73 -5.15
C ILE A 377 20.39 -7.79 -5.51
N SER A 378 20.85 -8.88 -6.13
CA SER A 378 22.28 -9.09 -6.44
C SER A 378 22.87 -7.97 -7.31
N ASP A 379 22.13 -7.48 -8.30
CA ASP A 379 22.59 -6.40 -9.16
C ASP A 379 22.54 -5.04 -8.45
N ALA A 380 21.53 -4.78 -7.60
CA ALA A 380 21.51 -3.59 -6.75
C ALA A 380 22.66 -3.57 -5.71
N MET A 381 22.98 -4.73 -5.12
CA MET A 381 24.10 -4.86 -4.17
C MET A 381 25.45 -4.59 -4.85
N LYS A 382 25.68 -5.07 -6.08
CA LYS A 382 26.90 -4.75 -6.85
C LYS A 382 27.04 -3.26 -7.15
N GLU A 383 25.94 -2.55 -7.38
CA GLU A 383 25.95 -1.10 -7.54
C GLU A 383 26.31 -0.38 -6.23
N ILE A 384 25.82 -0.87 -5.09
CA ILE A 384 26.16 -0.37 -3.75
C ILE A 384 27.64 -0.64 -3.43
N GLU A 385 28.12 -1.87 -3.62
CA GLU A 385 29.54 -2.26 -3.44
C GLU A 385 30.48 -1.40 -4.28
N LYS A 386 30.12 -1.17 -5.56
CA LYS A 386 30.86 -0.30 -6.47
C LYS A 386 30.92 1.13 -5.93
N GLU A 387 29.80 1.68 -5.46
CA GLU A 387 29.74 3.03 -4.91
C GLU A 387 30.61 3.16 -3.65
N ILE A 388 30.53 2.21 -2.70
CA ILE A 388 31.40 2.16 -1.51
C ILE A 388 32.88 2.15 -1.94
N GLY A 389 33.23 1.37 -2.97
CA GLY A 389 34.57 1.33 -3.56
C GLY A 389 35.00 2.58 -4.34
N GLN A 390 34.07 3.52 -4.61
CA GLN A 390 34.36 4.85 -5.15
C GLN A 390 34.45 5.92 -4.06
N GLN A 391 33.64 5.84 -2.99
CA GLN A 391 33.69 6.76 -1.84
C GLN A 391 34.90 6.52 -0.92
N LYS A 392 35.58 5.36 -1.04
CA LYS A 392 36.81 5.01 -0.30
C LYS A 392 38.12 5.37 -1.04
N LYS A 393 38.08 6.25 -2.06
CA LYS A 393 39.23 6.64 -2.90
C LYS A 393 39.37 8.14 -3.02
#